data_AF-A0A851ZCL9-F1
#
_entry.id   AF-A0A851ZCL9-F1
#
_cell.length_a   1.000
_cell.length_b   1.000
_cell.length_c   1.000
_cell.angle_alpha   90.00
_cell.angle_beta   90.00
_cell.angle_gamma   90.00
#
_symmetry.space_group_name_H-M   'P 1'
#
loop_
_entity.id
_entity.type
_entity.pdbx_description
1 polymer ?
#
loop_
_entity_poly.entity_id
_entity_poly.type
_entity_poly.pdbx_seq_one_letter_code
_entity_poly.pdbx_strand_id
1 'polypeptide(L)'
;FDMWRDYLGLAAVVAALRRSGDATPETPAMPDPGSAPATSDPGSSASPCGFCKHNGEARAVYGGHSLRDAAGRVLCPVLRSYVCPQCGATQERAHTRRFCPLTRHGYTSVYSRSAGAGRAKK
;
A
#
# COMPACT_ATOMS: atom_id res chain seq x y z
N PHE A 1 20.96 -18.71 -12.95
CA PHE A 1 20.62 -17.27 -12.90
C PHE A 1 19.27 -17.19 -12.21
N ASP A 2 19.27 -16.98 -10.89
CA ASP A 2 18.07 -16.96 -10.08
C ASP A 2 17.58 -15.52 -10.01
N MET A 3 16.51 -15.22 -10.77
CA MET A 3 16.05 -13.86 -11.05
C MET A 3 15.85 -12.99 -9.79
N TRP A 4 15.57 -13.60 -8.65
CA TRP A 4 15.27 -12.90 -7.40
C TRP A 4 16.50 -12.65 -6.50
N ARG A 5 17.58 -13.43 -6.66
CA ARG A 5 18.82 -13.25 -5.89
C ARG A 5 19.74 -12.20 -6.50
N ASP A 6 19.74 -12.08 -7.82
CA ASP A 6 20.76 -11.30 -8.55
C ASP A 6 20.32 -9.86 -8.89
N TYR A 7 19.01 -9.54 -8.89
CA TYR A 7 18.51 -8.24 -9.40
C TYR A 7 18.56 -7.07 -8.41
N LEU A 8 18.65 -7.36 -7.11
CA LEU A 8 18.63 -6.33 -6.06
C LEU A 8 19.88 -6.34 -5.17
N GLY A 9 20.88 -7.18 -5.51
CA GLY A 9 22.12 -7.28 -4.73
C GLY A 9 21.92 -7.68 -3.26
N LEU A 10 20.76 -8.25 -2.90
CA LEU A 10 20.39 -8.61 -1.51
C LEU A 10 21.42 -9.54 -0.86
N ALA A 11 22.04 -10.44 -1.63
CA ALA A 11 23.11 -11.31 -1.14
C ALA A 11 24.33 -10.52 -0.65
N ALA A 12 24.71 -9.42 -1.32
CA ALA A 12 25.83 -8.58 -0.90
C ALA A 12 25.50 -7.79 0.37
N VAL A 13 24.27 -7.29 0.49
CA VAL A 13 23.78 -6.54 1.66
C VAL A 13 23.71 -7.44 2.90
N VAL A 14 23.16 -8.66 2.78
CA VAL A 14 23.11 -9.63 3.90
C VAL A 14 24.51 -10.06 4.34
N ALA A 15 25.43 -10.24 3.40
CA ALA A 15 26.83 -10.53 3.73
C ALA A 15 27.52 -9.36 4.44
N ALA A 16 27.18 -8.11 4.10
CA ALA A 16 27.73 -6.92 4.76
C ALA A 16 27.23 -6.78 6.20
N LEU A 17 25.93 -6.97 6.44
CA LEU A 17 25.34 -6.90 7.80
C LEU A 17 25.90 -7.98 8.74
N ARG A 18 26.19 -9.18 8.22
CA ARG A 18 26.84 -10.25 8.99
C ARG A 18 28.28 -9.93 9.39
N ARG A 19 28.97 -9.04 8.66
CA ARG A 19 30.36 -8.63 8.95
C ARG A 19 30.46 -7.46 9.93
N SER A 20 29.37 -6.73 10.16
CA SER A 20 29.32 -5.59 11.10
C SER A 20 28.76 -5.96 12.48
N GLY A 21 28.60 -7.25 12.78
CA GLY A 21 28.12 -7.73 14.08
C GLY A 21 29.23 -7.91 15.10
N ASP A 22 29.83 -6.81 15.58
CA ASP A 22 30.31 -6.67 16.97
C ASP A 22 30.61 -5.20 17.29
N ALA A 23 29.62 -4.50 17.83
CA ALA A 23 29.77 -3.29 18.63
C ALA A 23 28.43 -3.03 19.34
N THR A 24 28.26 -3.63 20.52
CA THR A 24 27.29 -3.17 21.52
C THR A 24 27.70 -1.79 22.02
N PRO A 25 26.73 -0.85 22.13
CA PRO A 25 26.77 0.08 23.24
C PRO A 25 25.51 -0.07 24.10
N GLU A 26 25.75 0.05 25.39
CA GLU A 26 24.83 -0.13 26.49
C GLU A 26 23.72 0.92 26.51
N THR A 27 22.59 0.53 27.10
CA THR A 27 21.38 1.31 27.33
C THR A 27 21.66 2.58 28.15
N PRO A 28 21.03 3.71 27.80
CA PRO A 28 20.45 4.57 28.84
C PRO A 28 18.99 4.93 28.57
N ALA A 29 18.28 5.12 29.67
CA ALA A 29 16.85 5.29 29.84
C ALA A 29 16.23 6.48 29.09
N MET A 30 14.94 6.32 28.78
CA MET A 30 14.01 7.35 28.30
C MET A 30 13.90 8.54 29.27
N PRO A 31 13.61 9.76 28.77
CA PRO A 31 12.24 10.28 28.93
C PRO A 31 11.62 11.02 27.70
N ASP A 32 10.29 11.00 27.68
CA ASP A 32 9.30 11.96 27.18
C ASP A 32 9.27 12.44 25.69
N PRO A 33 8.26 12.02 24.90
CA PRO A 33 7.82 12.75 23.72
C PRO A 33 6.67 13.70 24.09
N GLY A 34 7.03 14.92 24.50
CA GLY A 34 6.11 16.04 24.63
C GLY A 34 6.14 16.93 23.39
N SER A 35 4.99 17.06 22.72
CA SER A 35 4.61 18.01 21.65
C SER A 35 4.95 17.58 20.21
N ALA A 36 4.06 17.44 19.20
CA ALA A 36 2.60 17.45 18.95
C ALA A 36 2.45 17.20 17.41
N PRO A 37 1.25 17.16 16.80
CA PRO A 37 0.03 16.46 17.15
C PRO A 37 -0.28 15.35 16.13
N ALA A 38 -0.71 14.19 16.59
CA ALA A 38 -1.49 13.28 15.75
C ALA A 38 -2.64 12.76 16.61
N THR A 39 -3.67 13.60 16.74
CA THR A 39 -5.02 13.14 17.06
C THR A 39 -5.46 12.24 15.90
N SER A 40 -5.04 10.99 15.96
CA SER A 40 -5.76 9.89 15.32
C SER A 40 -6.59 9.28 16.43
N ASP A 41 -7.80 9.79 16.59
CA ASP A 41 -8.78 9.31 17.55
C ASP A 41 -8.78 7.77 17.64
N PRO A 42 -8.49 7.17 18.81
CA PRO A 42 -8.72 5.76 19.06
C PRO A 42 -10.20 5.58 19.37
N GLY A 43 -11.06 5.77 18.37
CA GLY A 43 -12.42 6.20 18.69
C GLY A 43 -13.47 5.85 17.66
N SER A 44 -13.36 4.74 16.97
CA SER A 44 -14.56 4.13 16.43
C SER A 44 -14.39 2.64 16.38
N SER A 45 -15.22 1.93 17.14
CA SER A 45 -15.58 0.53 17.01
C SER A 45 -16.14 0.27 15.61
N ALA A 46 -15.30 0.42 14.60
CA ALA A 46 -15.64 0.35 13.20
C ALA A 46 -15.01 -0.92 12.64
N SER A 47 -15.78 -1.60 11.79
CA SER A 47 -15.35 -2.84 11.14
C SER A 47 -13.92 -2.76 10.60
N PRO A 48 -13.14 -3.84 10.71
CA PRO A 48 -11.74 -3.85 10.27
C PRO A 48 -11.61 -3.40 8.82
N CYS A 49 -10.59 -2.60 8.52
CA CYS A 49 -10.32 -2.10 7.18
C CYS A 49 -10.07 -3.24 6.19
N GLY A 50 -11.03 -3.45 5.28
CA GLY A 50 -10.92 -4.48 4.24
C GLY A 50 -9.75 -4.25 3.26
N PHE A 51 -9.35 -2.99 3.04
CA PHE A 51 -8.24 -2.66 2.14
C PHE A 51 -6.89 -3.07 2.72
N CYS A 52 -6.58 -2.64 3.95
CA CYS A 52 -5.36 -3.06 4.64
C CYS A 52 -5.33 -4.57 4.85
N LYS A 53 -6.48 -5.19 5.16
CA LYS A 53 -6.59 -6.65 5.26
C LYS A 53 -6.26 -7.34 3.93
N HIS A 54 -6.72 -6.82 2.80
CA HIS A 54 -6.39 -7.36 1.47
C HIS A 54 -4.90 -7.22 1.13
N ASN A 55 -4.27 -6.11 1.53
CA ASN A 55 -2.84 -5.87 1.33
C ASN A 55 -1.94 -6.74 2.24
N GLY A 56 -2.52 -7.52 3.16
CA GLY A 56 -1.76 -8.37 4.07
C GLY A 56 -1.15 -7.61 5.26
N GLU A 57 -1.69 -6.43 5.60
CA GLU A 57 -1.23 -5.66 6.76
C GLU A 57 -1.49 -6.41 8.08
N ALA A 58 -0.71 -6.08 9.11
CA ALA A 58 -0.88 -6.68 10.43
C ALA A 58 -2.25 -6.33 11.05
N ARG A 59 -2.75 -7.21 11.94
CA ARG A 59 -4.05 -7.01 12.62
C ARG A 59 -4.15 -5.70 13.39
N ALA A 60 -3.05 -5.26 13.99
CA ALA A 60 -2.98 -3.97 14.67
C ALA A 60 -3.25 -2.79 13.71
N VAL A 61 -2.84 -2.91 12.45
CA VAL A 61 -2.98 -1.86 11.44
C VAL A 61 -4.39 -1.84 10.85
N TYR A 62 -4.88 -2.97 10.35
CA TYR A 62 -6.22 -3.01 9.74
C TYR A 62 -7.36 -2.96 10.76
N GLY A 63 -7.10 -3.34 12.02
CA GLY A 63 -8.09 -3.33 13.10
C GLY A 63 -8.31 -1.96 13.74
N GLY A 64 -7.39 -1.01 13.53
CA GLY A 64 -7.46 0.34 14.13
C GLY A 64 -8.30 1.35 13.35
N HIS A 65 -8.84 1.01 12.18
CA HIS A 65 -9.65 1.92 11.37
C HIS A 65 -10.60 1.16 10.43
N SER A 66 -11.63 1.85 9.93
CA SER A 66 -12.51 1.36 8.86
C SER A 66 -12.09 1.89 7.49
N LEU A 67 -12.50 1.19 6.42
CA LEU A 67 -12.17 1.62 5.05
C LEU A 67 -12.88 2.92 4.67
N ARG A 68 -14.18 3.02 4.99
CA ARG A 68 -15.05 4.15 4.65
C ARG A 68 -16.00 4.44 5.81
N ASP A 69 -16.34 5.72 5.95
CA ASP A 69 -17.36 6.23 6.87
C ASP A 69 -18.79 6.04 6.32
N ALA A 70 -19.81 6.26 7.15
CA ALA A 70 -21.23 6.23 6.74
C ALA A 70 -21.54 7.24 5.62
N ALA A 71 -20.82 8.37 5.59
CA ALA A 71 -20.90 9.37 4.53
C ALA A 71 -20.16 8.97 3.23
N GLY A 72 -19.58 7.77 3.16
CA GLY A 72 -18.86 7.26 1.99
C GLY A 72 -17.43 7.80 1.80
N ARG A 73 -16.94 8.62 2.73
CA ARG A 73 -15.56 9.16 2.75
C ARG A 73 -14.55 8.09 3.14
N VAL A 74 -13.38 8.09 2.50
CA VAL A 74 -12.30 7.15 2.83
C VAL A 74 -11.60 7.56 4.12
N LEU A 75 -11.58 6.65 5.10
CA LEU A 75 -10.90 6.85 6.39
C LEU A 75 -9.52 6.19 6.45
N CYS A 76 -9.30 5.16 5.64
CA CYS A 76 -8.04 4.42 5.63
C CYS A 76 -6.85 5.33 5.31
N PRO A 77 -5.85 5.46 6.20
CA PRO A 77 -4.72 6.37 5.99
C PRO A 77 -3.85 5.94 4.79
N VAL A 78 -3.71 4.63 4.57
CA VAL A 78 -2.97 4.07 3.42
C VAL A 78 -3.64 4.42 2.10
N LEU A 79 -4.97 4.33 2.04
CA LEU A 79 -5.69 4.70 0.83
C LEU A 79 -5.76 6.22 0.66
N ARG A 80 -5.85 6.99 1.75
CA ARG A 80 -5.89 8.47 1.72
C ARG A 80 -4.60 9.09 1.16
N SER A 81 -3.44 8.52 1.44
CA SER A 81 -2.16 8.98 0.88
C SER A 81 -1.98 8.61 -0.60
N TYR A 82 -2.79 7.68 -1.12
CA TYR A 82 -2.74 7.28 -2.50
C TYR A 82 -3.39 8.36 -3.40
N VAL A 83 -2.60 8.87 -4.35
CA VAL A 83 -3.07 9.76 -5.40
C VAL A 83 -3.40 8.94 -6.64
N CYS A 84 -4.64 8.99 -7.10
CA CYS A 84 -5.03 8.29 -8.31
C CYS A 84 -4.27 8.85 -9.52
N PRO A 85 -3.48 8.05 -10.26
CA PRO A 85 -2.67 8.56 -11.39
C PRO A 85 -3.50 8.97 -12.60
N GLN A 86 -4.80 8.66 -12.63
CA GLN A 86 -5.68 9.01 -13.76
C GLN A 86 -6.47 10.30 -13.54
N CYS A 87 -6.93 10.55 -12.31
CA CYS A 87 -7.78 11.70 -11.99
C CYS A 87 -7.21 12.62 -10.92
N GLY A 88 -6.09 12.25 -10.29
CA GLY A 88 -5.47 13.02 -9.21
C GLY A 88 -6.22 12.99 -7.87
N ALA A 89 -7.32 12.25 -7.74
CA ALA A 89 -8.08 12.20 -6.49
C ALA A 89 -7.24 11.58 -5.35
N THR A 90 -7.34 12.19 -4.16
CA THR A 90 -6.63 11.81 -2.94
C THR A 90 -7.51 12.01 -1.69
N GLN A 91 -7.02 11.65 -0.51
CA GLN A 91 -7.69 11.82 0.78
C GLN A 91 -9.09 11.17 0.80
N GLU A 92 -10.14 11.94 1.09
CA GLU A 92 -11.51 11.43 1.23
C GLU A 92 -12.07 10.83 -0.06
N ARG A 93 -11.54 11.26 -1.21
CA ARG A 93 -11.94 10.80 -2.56
C ARG A 93 -10.95 9.81 -3.16
N ALA A 94 -9.97 9.36 -2.37
CA ALA A 94 -8.96 8.43 -2.84
C ALA A 94 -9.58 7.09 -3.26
N HIS A 95 -9.02 6.52 -4.31
CA HIS A 95 -9.45 5.24 -4.85
C HIS A 95 -8.30 4.61 -5.63
N THR A 96 -8.33 3.28 -5.77
CA THR A 96 -7.40 2.61 -6.67
C THR A 96 -7.82 2.84 -8.12
N ARG A 97 -6.85 2.79 -9.04
CA ARG A 97 -7.03 3.00 -10.49
C ARG A 97 -8.24 2.29 -11.10
N ARG A 98 -8.58 1.09 -10.60
CA ARG A 98 -9.74 0.30 -11.06
C ARG A 98 -11.08 0.94 -10.75
N PHE A 99 -11.19 1.65 -9.63
CA PHE A 99 -12.41 2.32 -9.20
C PHE A 99 -12.41 3.81 -9.56
N CYS A 100 -11.52 4.22 -10.47
CA CYS A 100 -11.48 5.60 -10.93
C CYS A 100 -12.69 5.91 -11.82
N PRO A 101 -13.43 7.00 -11.57
CA PRO A 101 -14.57 7.37 -12.40
C PRO A 101 -14.17 7.73 -13.84
N LEU A 102 -12.91 8.10 -14.06
CA LEU A 102 -12.36 8.34 -15.40
C LEU A 102 -11.90 7.05 -16.09
N THR A 103 -11.80 5.93 -15.38
CA THR A 103 -11.59 4.63 -16.00
C THR A 103 -12.90 4.23 -16.67
N ARG A 104 -13.03 4.51 -17.97
CA ARG A 104 -14.07 3.90 -18.80
C ARG A 104 -14.09 2.39 -18.53
N HIS A 105 -15.28 1.80 -18.39
CA HIS A 105 -15.57 0.36 -18.24
C HIS A 105 -15.03 -0.45 -19.43
N GLY A 106 -13.72 -0.50 -19.59
CA GLY A 106 -13.01 -1.00 -20.76
C GLY A 106 -11.50 -1.02 -20.50
N TYR A 107 -11.08 -1.28 -19.25
CA TYR A 107 -9.69 -1.63 -18.96
C TYR A 107 -9.37 -2.91 -19.73
N THR A 108 -8.88 -2.76 -20.96
CA THR A 108 -8.34 -3.86 -21.74
C THR A 108 -7.00 -4.19 -21.12
N SER A 109 -6.88 -5.35 -20.48
CA SER A 109 -5.57 -5.85 -20.10
C SER A 109 -4.67 -5.85 -21.33
N VAL A 110 -3.42 -5.41 -21.17
CA VAL A 110 -2.41 -5.45 -22.24
C VAL A 110 -2.16 -6.90 -22.71
N TYR A 111 -2.54 -7.89 -21.89
CA TYR A 111 -2.48 -9.31 -22.22
C TYR A 111 -3.70 -9.84 -23.00
N SER A 112 -4.69 -9.00 -23.32
CA SER A 112 -5.94 -9.46 -23.93
C SER A 112 -5.98 -9.41 -25.46
N ARG A 113 -4.93 -9.00 -26.18
CA ARG A 113 -5.00 -8.91 -27.66
C ARG A 113 -3.74 -9.39 -28.37
N SER A 114 -3.59 -10.71 -28.46
CA SER A 114 -2.87 -11.39 -29.54
C SER A 114 -3.54 -12.73 -29.91
N ALA A 115 -4.87 -12.78 -30.01
CA ALA A 115 -5.56 -13.87 -30.71
C ALA A 115 -5.95 -13.38 -32.11
N GLY A 116 -5.02 -13.51 -33.05
CA GLY A 116 -5.26 -13.69 -34.48
C GLY A 116 -6.13 -12.66 -35.19
N ALA A 117 -5.53 -11.56 -35.65
CA ALA A 117 -5.97 -10.90 -36.87
C ALA A 117 -5.78 -11.88 -38.05
N GLY A 118 -6.82 -12.63 -38.40
CA GLY A 118 -6.83 -13.65 -39.44
C GLY A 118 -7.87 -13.38 -40.52
N ARG A 119 -7.57 -12.40 -41.37
CA ARG A 119 -7.93 -12.28 -42.81
C ARG A 119 -9.37 -12.53 -43.28
N ALA A 120 -9.95 -11.46 -43.83
CA ALA A 120 -11.01 -11.50 -44.83
C ALA A 120 -10.60 -12.28 -46.10
N LYS A 121 -11.55 -13.03 -46.66
CA LYS A 121 -11.67 -13.57 -48.04
C LYS A 121 -12.93 -14.43 -48.04
N LYS A 122 -13.85 -14.42 -49.00
CA LYS A 122 -14.17 -13.62 -50.19
C LYS A 122 -15.63 -13.99 -50.49
#